data_AF-A0A3D6CB54-F1
#
_entry.id   AF-A0A3D6CB54-F1
#
_cell.length_a   1.000
_cell.length_b   1.000
_cell.length_c   1.000
_cell.angle_alpha   90.00
_cell.angle_beta   90.00
_cell.angle_gamma   90.00
#
_symmetry.space_group_name_H-M   'P 1'
#
loop_
_entity.id
_entity.type
_entity.pdbx_description
1 polymer ?
#
loop_
_entity_poly.entity_id
_entity_poly.type
_entity_poly.pdbx_seq_one_letter_code
_entity_poly.pdbx_strand_id
1 'polypeptide(L)'
;MAALSYECSVEQGFNFVKDVQDLVGHITAMKIGDTELSADIGVTDPTDISGDKVSVVGVMSSVFWQGGYAHGISFDAKVSNTNQTNLAGLTLNTLDSTEVTFQFNVYKYDNANKKYYKAFHANETDLSGLVETSGGDLVLTIDTQPSMEV
;
A
#
# COMPACT_ATOMS: atom_id res chain seq x y z
N MET A 1 17.49 -4.66 16.33
CA MET A 1 17.01 -4.68 14.93
C MET A 1 16.02 -3.53 14.80
N ALA A 2 16.15 -2.71 13.76
CA ALA A 2 15.25 -1.58 13.56
C ALA A 2 14.01 -2.07 12.79
N ALA A 3 12.85 -2.01 13.42
CA ALA A 3 11.57 -2.19 12.73
C ALA A 3 11.20 -0.86 12.04
N LEU A 4 10.62 -0.96 10.86
CA LEU A 4 10.04 0.15 10.12
C LEU A 4 8.53 0.14 10.36
N SER A 5 8.03 1.21 10.95
CA SER A 5 6.59 1.42 11.17
C SER A 5 6.25 2.82 10.71
N TYR A 6 5.31 2.92 9.76
CA TYR A 6 4.83 4.19 9.23
C TYR A 6 3.31 4.22 9.29
N GLU A 7 2.77 5.15 10.06
CA GLU A 7 1.36 5.51 10.04
C GLU A 7 1.17 6.55 8.93
N CYS A 8 0.39 6.19 7.92
CA CYS A 8 0.15 7.00 6.73
C CYS A 8 -1.24 7.64 6.82
N SER A 9 -1.34 8.90 6.43
CA SER A 9 -2.60 9.63 6.38
C SER A 9 -3.34 9.30 5.08
N VAL A 10 -4.48 8.65 5.21
CA VAL A 10 -5.38 8.32 4.08
C VAL A 10 -5.99 9.59 3.49
N GLU A 11 -6.39 10.54 4.34
CA GLU A 11 -6.93 11.84 3.90
C GLU A 11 -5.93 12.57 3.00
N GLN A 12 -4.65 12.58 3.39
CA GLN A 12 -3.61 13.20 2.55
C GLN A 12 -3.24 12.40 1.32
N GLY A 13 -3.39 11.07 1.35
CA GLY A 13 -3.19 10.25 0.16
C GLY A 13 -4.27 10.47 -0.90
N PHE A 14 -5.53 10.70 -0.51
CA PHE A 14 -6.61 11.00 -1.46
C PHE A 14 -6.71 12.49 -1.82
N ASN A 15 -6.57 13.38 -0.84
CA ASN A 15 -6.73 14.81 -0.98
C ASN A 15 -5.46 15.55 -0.57
N PHE A 16 -4.42 15.40 -1.39
CA PHE A 16 -3.11 15.96 -1.10
C PHE A 16 -3.14 17.50 -0.95
N VAL A 17 -2.72 18.00 0.21
CA VAL A 17 -2.58 19.41 0.55
C VAL A 17 -1.12 19.69 0.88
N LYS A 18 -0.49 20.55 0.08
CA LYS A 18 0.94 20.92 0.20
C LYS A 18 1.38 21.45 1.57
N ASP A 19 0.45 22.00 2.36
CA ASP A 19 0.74 22.62 3.65
C ASP A 19 0.69 21.61 4.81
N VAL A 20 0.14 20.42 4.56
CA VAL A 20 0.13 19.31 5.50
C VAL A 20 1.42 18.50 5.31
N GLN A 21 2.01 18.05 6.41
CA GLN A 21 3.34 17.40 6.44
C GLN A 21 3.24 15.91 6.84
N ASP A 22 2.07 15.32 6.67
CA ASP A 22 1.79 13.94 7.08
C ASP A 22 2.47 12.94 6.14
N LEU A 23 2.69 11.73 6.64
CA LEU A 23 3.16 10.64 5.78
C LEU A 23 2.05 10.19 4.84
N VAL A 24 2.42 9.89 3.61
CA VAL A 24 1.49 9.43 2.58
C VAL A 24 2.00 8.11 2.03
N GLY A 25 1.14 7.11 1.89
CA GLY A 25 1.52 5.80 1.38
C GLY A 25 0.67 5.40 0.18
N HIS A 26 1.31 5.02 -0.92
CA HIS A 26 0.64 4.59 -2.16
C HIS A 26 1.09 3.18 -2.57
N ILE A 27 0.14 2.34 -2.94
CA ILE A 27 0.39 1.04 -3.58
C ILE A 27 0.19 1.24 -5.08
N THR A 28 1.27 1.23 -5.86
CA THR A 28 1.20 1.52 -7.31
C THR A 28 0.78 0.31 -8.12
N ALA A 29 1.21 -0.89 -7.74
CA ALA A 29 0.87 -2.14 -8.41
C ALA A 29 0.78 -3.29 -7.40
N MET A 30 -0.13 -4.21 -7.63
CA MET A 30 -0.26 -5.42 -6.81
C MET A 30 -0.88 -6.55 -7.62
N LYS A 31 -0.28 -7.72 -7.52
CA LYS A 31 -0.74 -8.97 -8.10
C LYS A 31 -0.58 -10.08 -7.09
N ILE A 32 -1.64 -10.87 -6.91
CA ILE A 32 -1.71 -12.01 -5.99
C ILE A 32 -2.08 -13.23 -6.83
N GLY A 33 -1.12 -14.14 -7.01
CA GLY A 33 -1.25 -15.30 -7.90
C GLY A 33 -1.57 -14.85 -9.32
N ASP A 34 -2.73 -15.25 -9.83
CA ASP A 34 -3.21 -14.88 -11.17
C ASP A 34 -4.06 -13.59 -11.17
N THR A 35 -4.41 -13.07 -9.99
CA THR A 35 -5.26 -11.89 -9.86
C THR A 35 -4.41 -10.63 -9.80
N GLU A 36 -4.43 -9.86 -10.88
CA GLU A 36 -3.85 -8.52 -10.95
C GLU A 36 -4.88 -7.48 -10.51
N LEU A 37 -4.52 -6.62 -9.56
CA LEU A 37 -5.37 -5.54 -9.10
C LEU A 37 -5.17 -4.30 -9.98
N SER A 38 -6.28 -3.65 -10.32
CA SER A 38 -6.27 -2.48 -11.21
C SER A 38 -5.81 -1.24 -10.45
N ALA A 39 -4.88 -0.46 -11.02
CA ALA A 39 -4.52 0.86 -10.50
C ALA A 39 -5.55 1.91 -10.95
N ASP A 40 -6.72 1.93 -10.31
CA ASP A 40 -7.89 2.71 -10.72
C ASP A 40 -8.13 3.98 -9.87
N ILE A 41 -7.34 4.19 -8.82
CA ILE A 41 -7.43 5.37 -7.97
C ILE A 41 -6.42 6.41 -8.46
N GLY A 42 -6.88 7.58 -8.88
CA GLY A 42 -6.01 8.69 -9.28
C GLY A 42 -5.67 9.62 -8.11
N VAL A 43 -4.42 9.57 -7.63
CA VAL A 43 -3.90 10.39 -6.52
C VAL A 43 -2.80 11.35 -6.99
N THR A 44 -2.51 12.38 -6.20
CA THR A 44 -1.39 13.29 -6.49
C THR A 44 -0.09 12.71 -5.94
N ASP A 45 1.01 12.76 -6.70
CA ASP A 45 2.33 12.41 -6.15
C ASP A 45 2.84 13.55 -5.24
N PRO A 46 3.13 13.30 -3.96
CA PRO A 46 3.65 14.32 -3.04
C PRO A 46 4.99 14.94 -3.49
N THR A 47 5.77 14.24 -4.32
CA THR A 47 7.07 14.68 -4.84
C THR A 47 6.96 15.54 -6.10
N ASP A 48 5.87 15.40 -6.86
CA ASP A 48 5.55 16.22 -8.03
C ASP A 48 4.08 16.68 -8.01
N ILE A 49 3.83 17.72 -7.22
CA ILE A 49 2.48 18.29 -7.02
C ILE A 49 1.94 18.95 -8.30
N SER A 50 2.83 19.32 -9.23
CA SER A 50 2.47 19.93 -10.51
C SER A 50 2.21 18.91 -11.62
N GLY A 51 2.55 17.64 -11.39
CA GLY A 51 2.42 16.56 -12.34
C GLY A 51 0.98 16.07 -12.51
N ASP A 52 0.80 15.15 -13.44
CA ASP A 52 -0.45 14.44 -13.63
C ASP A 52 -0.72 13.50 -12.43
N LYS A 53 -2.00 13.21 -12.20
CA LYS A 53 -2.39 12.23 -11.18
C LYS A 53 -1.79 10.87 -11.48
N VAL A 54 -1.22 10.23 -10.47
CA VAL A 54 -0.70 8.87 -10.52
C VAL A 54 -1.83 7.90 -10.21
N SER A 55 -2.00 6.90 -11.08
CA SER A 55 -2.88 5.77 -10.85
C SER A 55 -2.27 4.81 -9.83
N VAL A 56 -3.00 4.52 -8.76
CA VAL A 56 -2.61 3.61 -7.69
C VAL A 56 -3.69 2.58 -7.44
N VAL A 57 -3.30 1.40 -6.97
CA VAL A 57 -4.19 0.30 -6.56
C VAL A 57 -4.88 0.63 -5.23
N GLY A 58 -4.18 1.34 -4.34
CA GLY A 58 -4.67 1.70 -3.03
C GLY A 58 -3.84 2.75 -2.32
N VAL A 59 -4.47 3.42 -1.36
CA VAL A 59 -3.83 4.39 -0.45
C VAL A 59 -3.63 3.71 0.91
N MET A 60 -2.40 3.69 1.40
CA MET A 60 -2.04 3.02 2.66
C MET A 60 -2.40 3.89 3.86
N SER A 61 -2.91 3.26 4.92
CA SER A 61 -3.07 3.84 6.26
C SER A 61 -1.93 3.44 7.19
N SER A 62 -1.33 2.27 6.99
CA SER A 62 -0.22 1.81 7.81
C SER A 62 0.70 0.90 7.00
N VAL A 63 1.98 0.89 7.33
CA VAL A 63 2.90 -0.15 6.89
C VAL A 63 3.89 -0.47 7.98
N PHE A 64 4.10 -1.76 8.21
CA PHE A 64 4.99 -2.30 9.21
C PHE A 64 5.87 -3.39 8.61
N TRP A 65 7.16 -3.31 8.93
CA TRP A 65 8.14 -4.33 8.61
C TRP A 65 9.13 -4.46 9.74
N GLN A 66 9.23 -5.64 10.34
CA GLN A 66 10.13 -5.89 11.47
C GLN A 66 11.62 -5.80 11.09
N GLY A 67 11.90 -5.80 9.78
CA GLY A 67 13.25 -5.74 9.24
C GLY A 67 13.91 -7.12 9.24
N GLY A 68 14.47 -7.50 8.09
CA GLY A 68 15.12 -8.79 7.89
C GLY A 68 14.45 -9.61 6.79
N TYR A 69 15.26 -10.38 6.06
CA TYR A 69 14.82 -11.14 4.88
C TYR A 69 13.72 -12.16 5.16
N ALA A 70 13.66 -12.70 6.38
CA ALA A 70 12.69 -13.73 6.77
C ALA A 70 11.35 -13.16 7.27
N HIS A 71 11.22 -11.83 7.38
CA HIS A 71 10.02 -11.19 7.92
C HIS A 71 9.18 -10.57 6.81
N GLY A 72 7.88 -10.89 6.81
CA GLY A 72 6.90 -10.29 5.91
C GLY A 72 6.69 -8.79 6.17
N ILE A 73 6.20 -8.11 5.14
CA ILE A 73 5.74 -6.71 5.22
C ILE A 73 4.23 -6.75 5.36
N SER A 74 3.70 -6.13 6.42
CA SER A 74 2.27 -5.95 6.61
C SER A 74 1.87 -4.51 6.30
N PHE A 75 0.79 -4.30 5.57
CA PHE A 75 0.25 -2.97 5.29
C PHE A 75 -1.26 -2.99 5.35
N ASP A 76 -1.84 -1.86 5.74
CA ASP A 76 -3.27 -1.59 5.66
C ASP A 76 -3.49 -0.53 4.59
N ALA A 77 -4.45 -0.75 3.70
CA ALA A 77 -4.76 0.18 2.62
C ALA A 77 -6.24 0.22 2.26
N LYS A 78 -6.69 1.37 1.77
CA LYS A 78 -8.01 1.54 1.14
C LYS A 78 -7.87 1.28 -0.36
N VAL A 79 -8.73 0.43 -0.89
CA VAL A 79 -8.75 0.02 -2.31
C VAL A 79 -10.11 0.33 -2.92
N SER A 80 -10.20 0.31 -4.25
CA SER A 80 -11.47 0.47 -4.97
C SER A 80 -12.43 -0.70 -4.73
N ASN A 81 -13.72 -0.50 -5.02
CA ASN A 81 -14.74 -1.54 -4.88
C ASN A 81 -14.48 -2.75 -5.82
N THR A 82 -13.96 -2.49 -7.02
CA THR A 82 -13.56 -3.56 -7.95
C THR A 82 -12.44 -4.42 -7.36
N ASN A 83 -11.39 -3.78 -6.84
CA ASN A 83 -10.30 -4.49 -6.18
C ASN A 83 -10.74 -5.18 -4.88
N GLN A 84 -11.64 -4.57 -4.10
CA GLN A 84 -12.25 -5.16 -2.91
C GLN A 84 -12.97 -6.47 -3.24
N THR A 85 -13.73 -6.51 -4.34
CA THR A 85 -14.43 -7.72 -4.78
C THR A 85 -13.45 -8.82 -5.21
N ASN A 86 -12.40 -8.45 -5.93
CA ASN A 86 -11.35 -9.38 -6.35
C ASN A 86 -10.60 -9.97 -5.14
N LEU A 87 -10.25 -9.13 -4.15
CA LEU A 87 -9.63 -9.54 -2.90
C LEU A 87 -10.55 -10.42 -2.05
N ALA A 88 -11.84 -10.09 -1.95
CA ALA A 88 -12.82 -10.93 -1.26
C ALA A 88 -12.93 -12.32 -1.90
N GLY A 89 -12.90 -12.39 -3.24
CA GLY A 89 -12.81 -13.67 -3.96
C GLY A 89 -11.57 -14.48 -3.61
N LEU A 90 -10.42 -13.82 -3.44
CA LEU A 90 -9.17 -14.46 -3.04
C LEU A 90 -9.22 -15.01 -1.60
N THR A 91 -9.88 -14.31 -0.67
CA THR A 91 -10.03 -14.80 0.72
C THR A 91 -10.90 -16.06 0.86
N LEU A 92 -11.76 -16.34 -0.12
CA LEU A 92 -12.57 -17.57 -0.17
C LEU A 92 -11.80 -18.78 -0.72
N ASN A 93 -10.66 -18.54 -1.38
CA ASN A 93 -9.81 -19.57 -1.96
C ASN A 93 -8.65 -19.90 -1.02
N THR A 94 -8.16 -21.14 -1.10
CA THR A 94 -6.93 -21.53 -0.39
C THR A 94 -5.74 -20.99 -1.18
N LEU A 95 -5.08 -19.96 -0.66
CA LEU A 95 -3.91 -19.32 -1.30
C LEU A 95 -2.59 -19.95 -0.85
N ASP A 96 -2.52 -21.28 -0.75
CA ASP A 96 -1.31 -21.97 -0.33
C ASP A 96 -0.14 -21.66 -1.29
N SER A 97 0.94 -21.10 -0.74
CA SER A 97 2.13 -20.71 -1.51
C SER A 97 1.85 -19.78 -2.70
N THR A 98 0.82 -18.94 -2.60
CA THR A 98 0.50 -17.97 -3.65
C THR A 98 1.55 -16.86 -3.68
N GLU A 99 2.15 -16.65 -4.85
CA GLU A 99 3.10 -15.57 -5.09
C GLU A 99 2.39 -14.22 -5.09
N VAL A 100 2.98 -13.24 -4.42
CA VAL A 100 2.52 -11.86 -4.41
C VAL A 100 3.63 -10.99 -4.98
N THR A 101 3.31 -10.23 -6.01
CA THR A 101 4.19 -9.18 -6.54
C THR A 101 3.53 -7.84 -6.34
N PHE A 102 4.23 -6.91 -5.70
CA PHE A 102 3.69 -5.59 -5.41
C PHE A 102 4.76 -4.50 -5.47
N GLN A 103 4.28 -3.29 -5.72
CA GLN A 103 5.06 -2.07 -5.71
C GLN A 103 4.36 -1.04 -4.83
N PHE A 104 5.15 -0.36 -4.00
CA PHE A 104 4.64 0.67 -3.10
C PHE A 104 5.65 1.80 -2.93
N ASN A 105 5.14 2.96 -2.53
CA ASN A 105 5.92 4.12 -2.16
C ASN A 105 5.32 4.74 -0.88
N VAL A 106 6.15 4.91 0.14
CA VAL A 106 5.85 5.73 1.32
C VAL A 106 6.61 7.03 1.20
N TYR A 107 5.90 8.13 1.32
CA TYR A 107 6.41 9.48 1.22
C TYR A 107 6.43 10.11 2.60
N LYS A 108 7.52 10.83 2.90
CA LYS A 108 7.69 11.59 4.12
C LYS A 108 8.10 13.02 3.79
N TYR A 109 7.59 13.97 4.57
CA TYR A 109 8.01 15.36 4.45
C TYR A 109 9.37 15.60 5.10
N ASP A 110 10.29 16.22 4.37
CA ASP A 110 11.54 16.75 4.91
C ASP A 110 11.35 18.23 5.29
N ASN A 111 11.37 18.52 6.59
CA ASN A 111 11.24 19.88 7.10
C ASN A 111 12.48 20.76 6.78
N ALA A 112 13.67 20.16 6.62
CA ALA A 112 14.87 20.91 6.30
C ALA A 112 14.87 21.39 4.84
N ASN A 113 14.53 20.49 3.92
CA ASN A 113 14.50 20.79 2.48
C ASN A 113 13.12 21.26 1.98
N LYS A 114 12.10 21.23 2.85
CA LYS A 114 10.69 21.58 2.58
C LYS A 114 10.10 20.83 1.39
N LYS A 115 10.44 19.55 1.26
CA LYS A 115 10.05 18.68 0.15
C LYS A 115 9.70 17.29 0.63
N TYR A 116 8.79 16.62 -0.06
CA TYR A 116 8.54 15.20 0.14
C TYR A 116 9.66 14.37 -0.49
N TYR A 117 9.99 13.25 0.15
CA TYR A 117 10.89 12.23 -0.37
C TYR A 117 10.31 10.83 -0.11
N LYS A 118 10.73 9.85 -0.91
CA LYS A 118 10.35 8.45 -0.71
C LYS A 118 11.15 7.90 0.48
N ALA A 119 10.48 7.63 1.60
CA ALA A 119 11.08 7.14 2.84
C ALA A 119 11.18 5.61 2.88
N PHE A 120 10.19 4.92 2.29
CA PHE A 120 10.18 3.47 2.18
C PHE A 120 9.58 3.08 0.83
N HIS A 121 10.41 2.52 -0.05
CA HIS A 121 10.05 2.22 -1.44
C HIS A 121 10.99 1.17 -2.03
N ALA A 122 10.53 0.52 -3.09
CA ALA A 122 11.32 -0.43 -3.88
C ALA A 122 11.89 0.17 -5.17
N ASN A 123 11.87 1.49 -5.36
CA ASN A 123 12.30 2.16 -6.60
C ASN A 123 11.63 1.57 -7.86
N GLU A 124 10.31 1.37 -7.82
CA GLU A 124 9.54 0.80 -8.96
C GLU A 124 9.99 -0.61 -9.36
N THR A 125 10.74 -1.29 -8.49
CA THR A 125 11.09 -2.69 -8.65
C THR A 125 9.99 -3.53 -8.02
N ASP A 126 9.57 -4.59 -8.72
CA ASP A 126 8.61 -5.54 -8.20
C ASP A 126 9.19 -6.28 -7.00
N LEU A 127 8.50 -6.21 -5.86
CA LEU A 127 8.80 -7.03 -4.71
C LEU A 127 7.95 -8.29 -4.78
N SER A 128 8.61 -9.43 -4.95
CA SER A 128 7.99 -10.76 -4.90
C SER A 128 8.07 -11.34 -3.50
N GLY A 129 6.96 -11.90 -3.03
CA GLY A 129 6.84 -12.60 -1.76
C GLY A 129 5.80 -13.71 -1.84
N LEU A 130 5.52 -14.32 -0.69
CA LEU A 130 4.42 -15.28 -0.54
C LEU A 130 3.40 -14.67 0.41
N VAL A 131 2.11 -14.96 0.19
CA VAL A 131 1.09 -14.59 1.18
C VAL A 131 1.38 -15.33 2.48
N GLU A 132 1.38 -14.61 3.60
CA GLU A 132 1.60 -15.21 4.91
C GLU A 132 0.38 -16.03 5.33
N THR A 133 0.64 -17.24 5.83
CA THR A 133 -0.35 -18.08 6.50
C THR A 133 0.08 -18.27 7.96
N SER A 134 -0.84 -18.00 8.89
CA SER A 134 -0.59 -18.15 10.32
C SER A 134 -1.50 -19.24 10.86
N GLY A 135 -0.90 -20.35 11.30
CA GLY A 135 -1.67 -21.48 11.85
C GLY A 135 -2.53 -22.24 10.83
N GLY A 136 -2.30 -22.02 9.52
CA GLY A 136 -3.12 -22.57 8.43
C GLY A 136 -4.17 -21.60 7.89
N ASP A 137 -4.37 -20.46 8.56
CA ASP A 137 -5.28 -19.41 8.11
C ASP A 137 -4.53 -18.33 7.31
N LEU A 138 -5.17 -17.85 6.26
CA LEU A 138 -4.65 -16.80 5.39
C LEU A 138 -4.61 -15.46 6.14
N VAL A 139 -3.44 -14.81 6.20
CA VAL A 139 -3.30 -13.47 6.78
C VAL A 139 -3.58 -12.41 5.70
N LEU A 140 -4.80 -12.45 5.16
CA LEU A 140 -5.34 -11.45 4.26
C LEU A 140 -6.78 -11.16 4.70
N THR A 141 -7.02 -9.93 5.13
CA THR A 141 -8.35 -9.51 5.56
C THR A 141 -8.83 -8.40 4.64
N ILE A 142 -10.08 -8.49 4.22
CA ILE A 142 -10.76 -7.41 3.52
C ILE A 142 -12.03 -7.08 4.28
N ASP A 143 -12.22 -5.81 4.63
CA ASP A 143 -13.50 -5.38 5.18
C ASP A 143 -14.53 -5.31 4.06
N THR A 144 -15.74 -5.78 4.33
CA THR A 144 -16.87 -5.74 3.38
C THR A 144 -17.68 -4.45 3.52
N GLN A 145 -17.47 -3.69 4.60
CA GLN A 145 -18.12 -2.40 4.79
C GLN A 145 -17.29 -1.28 4.16
N PRO A 146 -17.94 -0.29 3.51
CA PRO A 146 -17.23 0.89 3.04
C PRO A 146 -16.67 1.64 4.25
N SER A 147 -15.39 1.99 4.18
CA SER A 147 -14.76 2.78 5.23
C SER A 147 -15.35 4.20 5.24
N MET A 148 -15.67 4.72 6.44
CA MET A 148 -16.16 6.09 6.62
C MET A 148 -15.03 7.12 6.81
N GLU A 149 -13.77 6.69 6.88
CA GLU A 149 -12.61 7.59 6.89
C GLU A 149 -12.31 8.06 5.46
N VAL A 150 -12.59 9.34 5.20
CA VAL A 150 -12.08 10.13 4.06
C VAL A 150 -11.96 11.59 4.45
#